data_AF-A0A971BH39-F1
#
_entry.id   AF-A0A971BH39-F1
#
_cell.length_a   1.000
_cell.length_b   1.000
_cell.length_c   1.000
_cell.angle_alpha   90.00
_cell.angle_beta   90.00
_cell.angle_gamma   90.00
#
_symmetry.space_group_name_H-M   'P 1'
#
loop_
_entity.id
_entity.type
_entity.pdbx_description
1 polymer ?
#
loop_
_entity_poly.entity_id
_entity_poly.type
_entity_poly.pdbx_seq_one_letter_code
_entity_poly.pdbx_strand_id
1 'polypeptide(L)' 'MACCKEAWEEWLSGYNPVAAEDIKMMEAEGGKYFNLVQLIAKVI' A
#
# COMPACT_ATOMS: atom_id res chain seq x y z
N MET A 1 6.05 -9.29 0.44
CA MET A 1 7.02 -8.22 0.13
C MET A 1 7.06 -7.25 1.30
N ALA A 2 8.19 -7.13 2.01
CA ALA A 2 8.29 -6.29 3.21
C ALA A 2 8.06 -4.79 2.91
N CYS A 3 8.58 -4.29 1.79
CA CYS A 3 8.40 -2.90 1.36
C CYS A 3 6.93 -2.48 1.16
N CYS A 4 6.08 -3.38 0.69
CA CYS A 4 4.64 -3.13 0.54
C CYS A 4 3.91 -3.05 1.87
N LYS A 5 4.40 -3.78 2.88
CA LYS A 5 3.84 -3.72 4.23
C LYS A 5 4.21 -2.39 4.90
N GLU A 6 5.47 -1.98 4.80
CA GLU A 6 5.93 -0.68 5.33
C GLU A 6 5.21 0.50 4.68
N ALA A 7 5.08 0.51 3.35
CA ALA A 7 4.34 1.54 2.63
C ALA A 7 2.84 1.58 3.01
N TRP A 8 2.25 0.41 3.30
CA TRP A 8 0.87 0.32 3.77
C TRP A 8 0.71 0.83 5.21
N GLU A 9 1.64 0.50 6.11
CA GLU A 9 1.66 1.03 7.47
C GLU A 9 1.84 2.55 7.49
N GLU A 10 2.70 3.09 6.62
CA GLU A 10 2.87 4.54 6.44
C GLU A 10 1.59 5.19 5.90
N TRP A 11 0.95 4.62 4.89
CA TRP A 11 -0.34 5.09 4.35
C TRP A 11 -1.42 5.18 5.43
N LEU A 12 -1.54 4.15 6.27
CA LEU A 12 -2.50 4.11 7.38
C LEU A 12 -2.17 5.08 8.52
N SER A 13 -0.90 5.46 8.68
CA SER A 13 -0.47 6.43 9.69
C SER A 13 -0.81 7.89 9.31
N GLY A 14 -1.17 8.14 8.04
CA GLY A 14 -1.52 9.45 7.54
C GLY A 14 -2.92 9.90 8.00
N TYR A 15 -3.12 11.22 8.15
CA TYR A 15 -4.43 11.83 8.47
C TYR A 15 -5.42 11.85 7.29
N ASN A 16 -5.18 11.07 6.24
CA ASN A 16 -6.04 11.05 5.08
C ASN A 16 -7.32 10.27 5.41
N PRO A 17 -8.51 10.90 5.41
CA PRO A 17 -9.76 10.20 5.72
C PRO A 17 -10.06 9.02 4.79
N VAL A 18 -9.50 9.03 3.57
CA VAL A 18 -9.65 7.95 2.59
C VAL A 18 -8.89 6.68 3.00
N ALA A 19 -7.82 6.80 3.79
CA ALA A 19 -7.02 5.64 4.21
C ALA A 19 -7.83 4.63 5.04
N ALA A 20 -8.84 5.09 5.78
CA ALA A 20 -9.75 4.23 6.54
C ALA A 20 -10.73 3.45 5.64
N GLU A 21 -11.07 4.00 4.46
CA GLU A 21 -11.93 3.34 3.49
C GLU A 21 -11.18 2.22 2.76
N ASP A 22 -9.88 2.40 2.53
CA ASP A 22 -9.01 1.43 1.85
C ASP A 22 -8.79 0.15 2.67
N ILE A 23 -8.92 0.19 4.00
CA ILE A 23 -8.84 -1.01 4.87
C ILE A 23 -9.87 -2.06 4.44
N LYS A 24 -11.10 -1.62 4.19
CA LYS A 24 -12.20 -2.50 3.76
C LYS A 24 -11.94 -3.11 2.39
N MET A 25 -11.32 -2.32 1.50
CA MET A 25 -10.92 -2.79 0.17
C MET A 25 -9.84 -3.88 0.29
N MET A 26 -8.83 -3.67 1.13
CA MET A 26 -7.77 -4.66 1.39
C MET A 26 -8.27 -5.95 2.04
N GLU A 27 -9.25 -5.85 2.95
CA GLU A 27 -9.91 -7.01 3.58
C GLU A 27 -10.75 -7.81 2.57
N ALA A 28 -11.54 -7.13 1.75
CA ALA A 28 -12.36 -7.76 0.71
C ALA A 28 -11.51 -8.51 -0.34
N GLU A 29 -10.34 -7.97 -0.64
CA GLU A 29 -9.39 -8.53 -1.61
C GLU A 29 -8.44 -9.58 -1.01
N GLY A 30 -8.54 -9.85 0.31
CA GLY A 30 -7.66 -10.80 1.01
C GLY A 30 -6.17 -10.47 0.86
N GLY A 31 -5.83 -9.19 0.72
CA GLY A 31 -4.46 -8.70 0.53
C GLY A 31 -3.82 -9.00 -0.84
N LYS A 32 -4.60 -9.38 -1.87
CA LYS A 32 -4.05 -9.81 -3.18
C LYS A 32 -3.60 -8.70 -4.13
N TYR A 33 -4.06 -7.46 -3.98
CA TYR A 33 -3.86 -6.40 -4.97
C TYR A 33 -2.90 -5.28 -4.57
N PHE A 34 -2.24 -5.39 -3.41
CA PHE A 34 -1.10 -4.54 -3.11
C PHE A 34 0.15 -5.02 -3.87
N ASN A 35 0.06 -4.97 -5.21
CA ASN A 35 1.08 -5.45 -6.13
C ASN A 35 1.89 -4.25 -6.63
N LEU A 36 3.16 -4.20 -6.24
CA LEU A 36 4.13 -3.33 -6.88
C LEU A 36 4.32 -3.80 -8.33
N VAL A 37 3.72 -3.09 -9.28
CA VAL A 37 3.77 -3.47 -10.70
C VAL A 37 5.19 -3.31 -11.26
N GLN A 38 5.86 -2.19 -10.96
CA GLN A 38 7.23 -1.93 -11.42
C GLN A 38 7.86 -0.78 -10.65
N LEU A 39 9.18 -0.85 -10.43
CA LEU A 39 10.00 0.29 -9.97
C LEU A 39 11.16 0.47 -10.94
N ILE A 40 11.23 1.63 -11.62
CA ILE A 40 12.33 1.98 -12.53
C ILE A 40 13.20 3.02 -11.82
N ALA A 41 14.40 2.61 -11.37
CA ALA A 41 15.40 3.51 -10.83
C ALA A 41 16.55 3.68 -11.84
N LYS A 42 16.97 4.92 -12.08
CA LYS A 42 18.17 5.24 -12.87
C LYS A 42 19.19 5.89 -11.95
N VAL A 43 20.32 5.22 -11.75
CA VAL A 43 21.49 5.81 -11.10
C VAL A 43 22.28 6.54 -12.17
N ILE A 44 22.62 7.81 -11.91
CA ILE A 44 23.50 8.64 -12.74
C ILE A 44 24.91 8.48 -12.21
#